data_AF-A0AA96S0U2-F1
#
_entry.id   AF-A0AA96S0U2-F1
#
_cell.length_a   1.000
_cell.length_b   1.000
_cell.length_c   1.000
_cell.angle_alpha   90.00
_cell.angle_beta   90.00
_cell.angle_gamma   90.00
#
_symmetry.space_group_name_H-M   'P 1'
#
loop_
_entity.id
_entity.type
_entity.pdbx_description
1 polymer ?
#
loop_
_entity_poly.entity_id
_entity_poly.type
_entity_poly.pdbx_seq_one_letter_code
_entity_poly.pdbx_strand_id
1 'polypeptide(L)'
;MINNFLKLILGDLDEKRAYKQCMKRADALPEDYRFAFRKIKQYMYANGVGADGDLTLFADLVDLFEAGAADGRHILDITGPDVSGFCDEFMRGSVTYTDKQREQLNQEILDKFKQEGK
;
A
#
# COMPACT_ATOMS: atom_id res chain seq x y z
N MET A 1 15.94 -29.27 0.97
CA MET A 1 15.67 -28.24 2.01
C MET A 1 16.30 -26.87 1.73
N ILE A 2 17.04 -26.66 0.63
CA ILE A 2 17.70 -25.36 0.32
C ILE A 2 16.73 -24.33 -0.33
N ASN A 3 15.62 -24.79 -0.92
CA ASN A 3 14.72 -23.93 -1.71
C ASN A 3 13.93 -22.89 -0.90
N ASN A 4 13.59 -23.15 0.37
CA ASN A 4 12.74 -22.23 1.13
C ASN A 4 13.52 -21.02 1.65
N PHE A 5 14.77 -21.22 2.06
CA PHE A 5 15.64 -20.16 2.56
C PHE A 5 16.09 -19.20 1.44
N LEU A 6 16.45 -19.73 0.27
CA LEU A 6 16.78 -18.90 -0.89
C LEU A 6 15.58 -18.11 -1.40
N LYS A 7 14.37 -18.70 -1.42
CA LYS A 7 13.14 -17.99 -1.79
C LYS A 7 12.81 -16.85 -0.83
N LEU A 8 13.00 -17.04 0.47
CA LEU A 8 12.82 -15.99 1.47
C LEU A 8 13.79 -14.83 1.24
N ILE A 9 15.09 -15.12 1.09
CA ILE A 9 16.11 -14.08 0.88
C ILE A 9 15.91 -13.34 -0.44
N LEU A 10 15.65 -14.06 -1.54
CA LEU A 10 15.44 -13.44 -2.84
C LEU A 10 14.15 -12.61 -2.86
N GLY A 11 13.07 -13.11 -2.26
CA GLY A 11 11.81 -12.36 -2.08
C GLY A 11 12.03 -11.05 -1.32
N ASP A 12 12.68 -11.11 -0.16
CA ASP A 12 13.02 -9.91 0.64
C ASP A 12 13.87 -8.90 -0.15
N LEU A 13 14.78 -9.37 -1.00
CA LEU A 13 15.65 -8.50 -1.82
C LEU A 13 14.87 -7.81 -2.94
N ASP A 14 13.99 -8.54 -3.62
CA ASP A 14 13.16 -8.01 -4.70
C ASP A 14 12.14 -7.00 -4.17
N GLU A 15 11.51 -7.28 -3.03
CA GLU A 15 10.60 -6.34 -2.34
C GLU A 15 11.33 -5.06 -1.91
N LYS A 16 12.52 -5.18 -1.30
CA LYS A 16 13.35 -4.03 -0.94
C LYS A 16 13.76 -3.21 -2.16
N ARG A 17 14.06 -3.87 -3.29
CA ARG A 17 14.42 -3.19 -4.54
C ARG A 17 13.24 -2.44 -5.11
N ALA A 18 12.07 -3.07 -5.17
CA ALA A 18 10.85 -2.47 -5.67
C ALA A 18 10.41 -1.29 -4.78
N TYR A 19 10.51 -1.42 -3.45
CA TYR A 19 10.28 -0.30 -2.52
C TYR A 19 11.21 0.88 -2.79
N LYS A 20 12.52 0.64 -2.93
CA LYS A 20 13.49 1.70 -3.27
C LYS A 20 13.15 2.39 -4.60
N GLN A 21 12.72 1.63 -5.59
CA GLN A 21 12.31 2.18 -6.88
C GLN A 21 11.05 3.04 -6.76
N CYS A 22 10.04 2.58 -6.01
CA CYS A 22 8.83 3.34 -5.73
C CYS A 22 9.16 4.67 -5.02
N MET A 23 10.00 4.65 -3.98
CA MET A 23 10.41 5.88 -3.29
C MET A 23 11.20 6.83 -4.20
N LYS A 24 12.10 6.30 -5.04
CA LYS A 24 12.85 7.13 -6.01
C LYS A 24 11.93 7.84 -7.00
N ARG A 25 10.87 7.16 -7.45
CA ARG A 25 9.85 7.74 -8.33
C ARG A 25 9.10 8.85 -7.62
N ALA A 26 8.64 8.59 -6.39
CA ALA A 26 7.99 9.60 -5.57
C ALA A 26 8.89 10.83 -5.38
N ASP A 27 10.18 10.65 -5.08
CA ASP A 27 11.15 11.73 -4.89
C ASP A 27 11.47 12.53 -6.18
N ALA A 28 11.13 12.01 -7.36
CA ALA A 28 11.31 12.69 -8.64
C ALA A 28 10.12 13.59 -9.03
N LEU A 29 8.98 13.47 -8.32
CA LEU A 29 7.79 14.29 -8.56
C LEU A 29 8.04 15.78 -8.25
N PRO A 30 7.18 16.71 -8.71
CA PRO A 30 7.20 18.11 -8.30
C PRO A 30 7.09 18.29 -6.77
N GLU A 31 7.48 19.46 -6.26
CA GLU A 31 7.64 19.70 -4.81
C GLU A 31 6.36 19.48 -3.99
N ASP A 32 5.24 19.98 -4.48
CA ASP A 32 3.91 19.82 -3.90
C ASP A 32 3.45 18.36 -3.88
N TYR A 33 3.67 17.63 -4.98
CA TYR A 33 3.41 16.19 -5.07
C TYR A 33 4.27 15.38 -4.10
N ARG A 34 5.57 15.67 -4.00
CA ARG A 34 6.47 15.02 -3.01
C ARG A 34 6.01 15.27 -1.59
N PHE A 35 5.62 16.51 -1.29
CA PHE A 35 5.11 16.88 0.02
C PHE A 35 3.84 16.09 0.37
N ALA A 36 2.88 16.05 -0.55
CA ALA A 36 1.63 15.33 -0.37
C ALA A 36 1.87 13.82 -0.19
N PHE A 37 2.69 13.21 -1.04
CA PHE A 37 3.04 11.79 -0.94
C PHE A 37 3.61 11.46 0.45
N ARG A 38 4.54 12.27 0.96
CA ARG A 38 5.12 12.06 2.30
C ARG A 38 4.06 12.13 3.40
N LYS A 39 3.11 13.07 3.31
CA LYS A 39 2.04 13.24 4.31
C LYS A 39 1.01 12.12 4.25
N ILE A 40 0.59 11.72 3.05
CA ILE A 40 -0.32 10.60 2.82
C ILE A 40 0.31 9.31 3.33
N LYS A 41 1.59 9.06 3.01
CA LYS A 41 2.32 7.89 3.52
C LYS A 41 2.33 7.83 5.05
N GLN A 42 2.60 8.95 5.73
CA GLN A 42 2.54 9.03 7.19
C GLN A 42 1.15 8.72 7.74
N TYR A 43 0.10 9.25 7.11
CA TYR A 43 -1.28 9.00 7.50
C TYR A 43 -1.65 7.52 7.33
N MET A 44 -1.33 6.92 6.18
CA MET A 44 -1.62 5.51 5.89
C MET A 44 -0.96 4.58 6.91
N TYR A 45 0.32 4.79 7.22
CA TYR A 45 1.02 4.03 8.27
C TYR A 45 0.35 4.14 9.64
N ALA A 46 -0.17 5.32 10.00
CA ALA A 46 -0.85 5.53 11.27
C ALA A 46 -2.24 4.84 11.32
N ASN A 47 -2.86 4.56 10.17
CA ASN A 47 -4.24 4.07 10.06
C ASN A 47 -4.34 2.61 9.55
N GLY A 48 -3.29 1.81 9.74
CA GLY A 48 -3.38 0.35 9.62
C GLY A 48 -2.86 -0.24 8.32
N VAL A 49 -2.15 0.53 7.50
CA VAL A 49 -1.33 0.02 6.40
C VAL A 49 -0.08 -0.62 7.03
N GLY A 50 -0.09 -1.96 7.09
CA GLY A 50 0.94 -2.76 7.74
C GLY A 50 2.03 -3.19 6.76
N ALA A 51 3.29 -3.18 7.21
CA ALA A 51 4.52 -3.24 6.39
C ALA A 51 4.55 -4.16 5.15
N ASP A 52 3.82 -5.29 5.16
CA ASP A 52 3.83 -6.31 4.12
C ASP A 52 2.75 -6.11 3.02
N GLY A 53 1.76 -5.23 3.24
CA GLY A 53 0.67 -4.92 2.28
C GLY A 53 0.89 -3.63 1.47
N ASP A 54 2.02 -2.98 1.70
CA ASP A 54 2.19 -1.55 1.47
C ASP A 54 2.72 -1.19 0.09
N LEU A 55 3.52 -2.07 -0.51
CA LEU A 55 4.27 -1.72 -1.71
C LEU A 55 3.36 -1.48 -2.92
N THR A 56 2.33 -2.30 -3.12
CA THR A 56 1.39 -2.13 -4.23
C THR A 56 0.56 -0.87 -4.05
N LEU A 57 0.04 -0.63 -2.83
CA LEU A 57 -0.69 0.60 -2.51
C LEU A 57 0.15 1.86 -2.77
N PHE A 58 1.40 1.89 -2.32
CA PHE A 58 2.27 3.05 -2.56
C PHE A 58 2.70 3.17 -4.02
N ALA A 59 2.88 2.06 -4.74
CA ALA A 59 3.15 2.09 -6.17
C ALA A 59 1.97 2.69 -6.94
N ASP A 60 0.74 2.25 -6.66
CA ASP A 60 -0.48 2.78 -7.29
C ASP A 60 -0.66 4.28 -7.01
N LEU A 61 -0.31 4.72 -5.78
CA LEU A 61 -0.35 6.14 -5.43
C LEU A 61 0.67 6.96 -6.22
N VAL A 62 1.88 6.42 -6.40
CA VAL A 62 2.93 7.07 -7.21
C VAL A 62 2.52 7.11 -8.68
N ASP A 63 1.94 6.04 -9.22
CA ASP A 63 1.43 6.00 -10.60
C ASP A 63 0.37 7.08 -10.83
N LEU A 64 -0.58 7.23 -9.90
CA LEU A 64 -1.60 8.28 -9.93
C LEU A 64 -0.99 9.68 -9.92
N PHE A 65 0.04 9.90 -9.10
CA PHE A 65 0.70 11.19 -8.94
C PHE A 65 1.58 11.54 -10.14
N GLU A 66 2.29 10.57 -10.72
CA GLU A 66 3.06 10.77 -11.95
C GLU A 66 2.15 11.15 -13.12
N ALA A 67 1.00 10.48 -13.28
CA ALA A 67 0.03 10.83 -14.31
C ALA A 67 -0.51 12.26 -14.11
N GLY A 68 -0.92 12.60 -12.89
CA GLY A 68 -1.40 13.95 -12.58
C GLY A 68 -0.36 15.05 -12.80
N ALA A 69 0.89 14.79 -12.43
CA ALA A 69 2.00 15.72 -12.65
C ALA A 69 2.32 15.87 -14.15
N ALA A 70 2.29 14.78 -14.92
CA ALA A 70 2.48 14.82 -16.37
C ALA A 70 1.39 15.64 -17.08
N ASP A 71 0.17 15.60 -16.57
CA ASP A 71 -0.96 16.40 -17.05
C ASP A 71 -0.94 17.85 -16.53
N GLY A 72 0.03 18.22 -15.69
CA GLY A 72 0.15 19.57 -15.11
C GLY A 72 -0.96 19.92 -14.11
N ARG A 73 -1.62 18.92 -13.53
CA ARG A 73 -2.71 19.13 -12.55
C ARG A 73 -2.14 19.61 -11.22
N HIS A 74 -2.93 20.39 -10.48
CA HIS A 74 -2.58 20.70 -9.09
C HIS A 74 -2.88 19.48 -8.21
N ILE A 75 -2.09 19.27 -7.15
CA ILE A 75 -2.25 18.09 -6.28
C ILE A 75 -3.66 17.95 -5.69
N LEU A 76 -4.29 19.08 -5.33
CA LEU A 76 -5.65 19.10 -4.79
C LEU A 76 -6.72 18.82 -5.85
N ASP A 77 -6.40 18.88 -7.14
CA ASP A 77 -7.33 18.42 -8.18
C ASP A 77 -7.43 16.89 -8.18
N ILE A 78 -6.41 16.20 -7.64
CA ILE A 78 -6.31 14.75 -7.58
C ILE A 78 -6.86 14.24 -6.24
N THR A 79 -6.35 14.79 -5.14
CA THR A 79 -6.73 14.34 -3.79
C THR A 79 -8.05 14.94 -3.34
N GLY A 80 -8.47 16.06 -3.93
CA GLY A 80 -9.46 16.94 -3.32
C GLY A 80 -8.91 17.67 -2.09
N PRO A 81 -9.70 18.60 -1.52
CA PRO A 81 -9.34 19.33 -0.31
C PRO A 81 -9.41 18.48 0.97
N ASP A 82 -10.22 17.42 0.97
CA ASP A 82 -10.28 16.42 2.06
C ASP A 82 -9.30 15.28 1.76
N VAL A 83 -8.02 15.53 2.06
CA VAL A 83 -6.95 14.56 1.80
C VAL A 83 -7.09 13.32 2.68
N SER A 84 -7.65 13.43 3.89
CA SER A 84 -7.94 12.29 4.76
C SER A 84 -8.99 11.36 4.15
N GLY A 85 -10.11 11.92 3.69
CA GLY A 85 -11.16 11.16 3.01
C GLY A 85 -10.63 10.48 1.74
N PHE A 86 -9.77 11.17 0.97
CA PHE A 86 -9.05 10.56 -0.15
C PHE A 86 -8.21 9.35 0.31
N CYS A 87 -7.42 9.48 1.37
CA CYS A 87 -6.59 8.38 1.87
C CYS A 87 -7.45 7.18 2.27
N ASP A 88 -8.53 7.40 3.00
CA ASP A 88 -9.40 6.33 3.51
C ASP A 88 -10.06 5.56 2.35
N GLU A 89 -10.55 6.29 1.34
CA GLU A 89 -11.11 5.70 0.13
C GLU A 89 -10.05 4.97 -0.71
N PHE A 90 -8.86 5.56 -0.85
CA PHE A 90 -7.75 4.97 -1.59
C PHE A 90 -7.29 3.66 -0.96
N MET A 91 -7.15 3.61 0.37
CA MET A 91 -6.81 2.38 1.11
C MET A 91 -7.89 1.31 0.93
N ARG A 92 -9.17 1.69 1.03
CA ARG A 92 -10.32 0.79 0.87
C ARG A 92 -10.40 0.15 -0.51
N GLY A 93 -10.01 0.88 -1.55
CA GLY A 93 -9.99 0.38 -2.93
C GLY A 93 -8.85 -0.61 -3.22
N SER A 94 -7.84 -0.70 -2.34
CA SER A 94 -6.71 -1.61 -2.55
C SER A 94 -7.03 -3.04 -2.09
N VAL A 95 -6.90 -3.99 -3.03
CA VAL A 95 -7.21 -5.42 -2.84
C VAL A 95 -6.41 -6.03 -1.67
N THR A 96 -5.19 -5.53 -1.44
CA THR A 96 -4.32 -6.02 -0.35
C THR A 96 -4.82 -5.61 1.04
N TYR A 97 -5.50 -4.46 1.18
CA TYR A 97 -5.91 -3.93 2.48
C TYR A 97 -7.15 -4.65 3.04
N THR A 98 -8.11 -5.02 2.19
CA THR A 98 -9.40 -5.53 2.68
C THR A 98 -9.56 -7.04 2.69
N ASP A 99 -8.96 -7.80 1.78
CA ASP A 99 -9.54 -9.13 1.50
C ASP A 99 -8.77 -10.26 2.17
N LYS A 100 -7.44 -10.31 1.99
CA LYS A 100 -6.66 -11.48 2.44
C LYS A 100 -6.66 -11.66 3.97
N GLN A 101 -6.48 -10.58 4.72
CA GLN A 101 -6.44 -10.66 6.20
C GLN A 101 -7.83 -10.90 6.79
N ARG A 102 -8.88 -10.31 6.21
CA ARG A 102 -10.26 -10.54 6.67
C ARG A 102 -10.73 -11.96 6.37
N GLU A 103 -10.43 -12.46 5.18
CA GLU A 103 -10.71 -13.86 4.82
C GLU A 103 -9.96 -14.82 5.72
N GLN A 104 -8.67 -14.59 5.97
CA GLN A 104 -7.89 -15.42 6.86
C GLN A 104 -8.46 -15.43 8.29
N LEU A 105 -8.77 -14.27 8.87
CA LEU A 105 -9.42 -14.16 10.17
C LEU A 105 -10.74 -14.94 10.22
N ASN A 106 -11.59 -14.75 9.21
CA ASN A 106 -12.88 -15.44 9.13
C ASN A 106 -12.70 -16.96 9.04
N GLN A 107 -11.75 -17.45 8.24
CA GLN A 107 -11.46 -18.88 8.15
C GLN A 107 -10.94 -19.43 9.47
N GLU A 108 -9.99 -18.76 10.13
CA GLU A 108 -9.44 -19.19 11.41
C GLU A 108 -10.51 -19.32 12.50
N ILE A 109 -11.43 -18.34 12.59
CA ILE A 109 -12.57 -18.39 13.52
C ILE A 109 -13.52 -19.53 13.16
N LEU A 110 -13.91 -19.67 11.89
CA LEU A 110 -14.81 -20.73 11.44
C LEU A 110 -14.23 -22.12 11.69
N ASP A 111 -12.94 -22.31 11.46
CA ASP A 111 -12.27 -23.59 11.69
C ASP A 111 -12.20 -23.94 13.17
N LYS A 112 -11.95 -22.95 14.04
CA LYS A 112 -11.95 -23.15 15.51
C LYS A 112 -13.30 -23.67 16.03
N PHE A 113 -14.41 -23.14 15.52
CA PHE A 113 -15.76 -23.51 15.99
C PHE A 113 -16.40 -24.68 15.22
N LYS A 114 -15.90 -25.04 14.03
CA LYS A 114 -16.27 -26.31 13.37
C LYS A 114 -15.73 -27.55 14.12
N GLN A 115 -14.67 -27.40 14.91
CA GLN A 115 -14.05 -28.51 15.65
C GLN A 115 -14.67 -28.76 17.03
N GLU A 116 -15.47 -27.83 17.58
CA GLU A 116 -16.15 -28.00 18.88
C GLU A 116 -17.51 -28.70 18.80
N GLY A 117 -18.00 -28.95 17.58
CA GLY A 117 -19.27 -29.64 17.31
C GLY A 117 -19.15 -31.13 16.99
N LYS A 118 -18.01 -31.77 17.29
CA LYS A 118 -17.80 -33.23 17.14
C LYS A 118 -17.54 -33.89 18.48
#